data_AF-A0A1A8HX09-F1
#
_entry.id   AF-A0A1A8HX09-F1
#
_cell.length_a   1.000
_cell.length_b   1.000
_cell.length_c   1.000
_cell.angle_alpha   90.00
_cell.angle_beta   90.00
_cell.angle_gamma   90.00
#
_symmetry.space_group_name_H-M   'P 1'
#
loop_
_entity.id
_entity.type
_entity.pdbx_description
1 polymer ?
#
loop_
_entity_poly.entity_id
_entity_poly.type
_entity_poly.pdbx_seq_one_letter_code
_entity_poly.pdbx_strand_id
1 'polypeptide(L)'
;MLERYFYNSSSMSCELFKYGGCLGNKNNFKTEKECLQRCRTEAVCRLPMAAQPCAGQPAVWAFNATAGLCIPYQQGLCQSNGNKFYTKAECEEYCGVVKDEEFLMSI
;
A
#
# COMPACT_ATOMS: atom_id res chain seq x y z
N MET A 1 20.78 -17.19 0.19
CA MET A 1 20.23 -15.90 0.68
C MET A 1 19.02 -15.58 -0.17
N LEU A 2 17.85 -15.40 0.44
CA LEU A 2 16.60 -15.19 -0.27
C LEU A 2 16.15 -13.73 -0.12
N GLU A 3 15.76 -13.10 -1.20
CA GLU A 3 15.12 -11.79 -1.15
C GLU A 3 13.67 -11.96 -0.69
N ARG A 4 13.29 -11.17 0.32
CA ARG A 4 11.97 -11.18 0.95
C ARG A 4 11.54 -9.75 1.23
N TYR A 5 10.26 -9.55 1.43
CA TYR A 5 9.68 -8.28 1.86
C TYR A 5 9.34 -8.33 3.35
N PHE A 6 9.57 -7.24 4.06
CA PHE A 6 9.02 -7.00 5.39
C PHE A 6 8.30 -5.66 5.39
N TYR A 7 7.25 -5.54 6.20
CA TYR A 7 6.57 -4.29 6.44
C TYR A 7 7.35 -3.46 7.45
N ASN A 8 7.74 -2.26 7.04
CA ASN A 8 8.34 -1.25 7.90
C ASN A 8 7.25 -0.25 8.30
N SER A 9 6.84 -0.28 9.56
CA SER A 9 5.78 0.58 10.07
C SER A 9 6.17 2.06 10.17
N SER A 10 7.48 2.35 10.26
CA SER A 10 7.98 3.73 10.35
C SER A 10 7.91 4.44 9.01
N SER A 11 8.23 3.75 7.91
CA SER A 11 8.11 4.25 6.54
C SER A 11 6.75 3.94 5.90
N MET A 12 5.92 3.12 6.57
CA MET A 12 4.63 2.62 6.08
C MET A 12 4.75 2.00 4.69
N SER A 13 5.77 1.18 4.47
CA SER A 13 6.06 0.54 3.18
C SER A 13 6.57 -0.90 3.37
N CYS A 14 6.56 -1.66 2.29
CA CYS A 14 7.13 -3.01 2.24
C CYS A 14 8.52 -2.95 1.61
N GLU A 15 9.54 -3.24 2.41
CA GLU A 15 10.95 -3.08 2.04
C GLU A 15 11.61 -4.44 1.82
N LEU A 16 12.58 -4.49 0.92
CA LEU A 16 13.36 -5.70 0.66
C LEU A 16 14.38 -5.93 1.78
N PHE A 17 14.53 -7.19 2.17
CA PHE A 17 15.60 -7.62 3.05
C PHE A 17 16.13 -9.01 2.66
N LYS A 18 17.34 -9.32 3.13
CA LYS A 18 18.02 -10.59 2.91
C LYS A 18 17.65 -11.58 4.01
N TYR A 19 16.93 -12.64 3.67
CA TYR A 19 16.55 -13.71 4.58
C TYR A 19 17.49 -14.92 4.46
N GLY A 20 17.95 -15.44 5.60
CA GLY A 20 18.87 -16.58 5.68
C GLY A 20 18.27 -17.92 5.24
N GLY A 21 16.93 -18.05 5.27
CA GLY A 21 16.22 -19.26 4.81
C GLY A 21 15.57 -20.09 5.91
N CYS A 22 15.90 -19.88 7.18
CA CYS A 22 15.27 -20.51 8.35
C CYS A 22 15.11 -19.52 9.52
N LEU A 23 14.34 -19.92 10.55
CA LEU A 23 14.14 -19.15 11.81
C LEU A 23 13.65 -17.70 11.60
N GLY A 24 12.74 -17.49 10.64
CA GLY A 24 12.13 -16.17 10.40
C GLY A 24 10.94 -15.90 11.33
N ASN A 25 10.34 -14.72 11.20
CA ASN A 25 9.07 -14.36 11.85
C ASN A 25 7.96 -14.14 10.80
N LYS A 26 6.76 -13.73 11.23
CA LYS A 26 5.61 -13.50 10.35
C LYS A 26 5.73 -12.27 9.45
N ASN A 27 6.63 -11.33 9.75
CA ASN A 27 6.91 -10.16 8.92
C ASN A 27 7.94 -10.51 7.82
N ASN A 28 7.58 -11.48 6.98
CA ASN A 28 8.45 -12.04 5.95
C ASN A 28 7.60 -12.59 4.80
N PHE A 29 7.59 -11.86 3.69
CA PHE A 29 6.69 -12.10 2.56
C PHE A 29 7.48 -12.33 1.27
N LYS A 30 6.91 -13.09 0.33
CA LYS A 30 7.56 -13.36 -0.96
C LYS A 30 7.41 -12.20 -1.94
N THR A 31 6.34 -11.43 -1.81
CA THR A 31 6.02 -10.32 -2.72
C THR A 31 5.62 -9.08 -1.93
N GLU A 32 5.85 -7.91 -2.53
CA GLU A 32 5.40 -6.63 -1.99
C GLU A 32 3.87 -6.63 -1.81
N LYS A 33 3.14 -7.24 -2.77
CA LYS A 33 1.68 -7.35 -2.74
C LYS A 33 1.18 -8.05 -1.49
N GLU A 34 1.72 -9.22 -1.21
CA GLU A 34 1.37 -10.02 -0.02
C GLU A 34 1.65 -9.24 1.26
N CYS A 35 2.79 -8.56 1.32
CA CYS A 35 3.17 -7.72 2.45
C CYS A 35 2.18 -6.56 2.68
N LEU A 36 1.86 -5.80 1.63
CA LEU A 36 0.95 -4.65 1.72
C LEU A 36 -0.47 -5.08 2.08
N GLN A 37 -0.99 -6.12 1.42
CA GLN A 37 -2.33 -6.64 1.72
C GLN A 37 -2.45 -7.16 3.16
N ARG A 38 -1.35 -7.65 3.75
CA ARG A 38 -1.36 -8.21 5.11
C ARG A 38 -1.16 -7.16 6.21
N CYS A 39 -0.41 -6.08 5.93
CA CYS A 39 0.11 -5.19 6.96
C CYS A 39 -0.26 -3.71 6.82
N ARG A 40 -0.68 -3.22 5.65
CA ARG A 40 -1.01 -1.78 5.52
C ARG A 40 -2.24 -1.43 6.37
N THR A 41 -2.32 -0.17 6.76
CA THR A 41 -3.47 0.43 7.48
C THR A 41 -4.00 1.64 6.73
N GLU A 42 -5.16 2.19 7.12
CA GLU A 42 -5.73 3.43 6.56
C GLU A 42 -4.78 4.65 6.65
N ALA A 43 -3.74 4.58 7.51
CA ALA A 43 -2.74 5.65 7.61
C ALA A 43 -2.02 5.92 6.28
N VAL A 44 -1.90 4.92 5.40
CA VAL A 44 -1.25 5.08 4.09
C VAL A 44 -2.00 6.04 3.17
N CYS A 45 -3.31 6.26 3.38
CA CYS A 45 -4.11 7.19 2.60
C CYS A 45 -3.65 8.65 2.79
N ARG A 46 -2.82 8.95 3.80
CA ARG A 46 -2.25 10.28 4.05
C ARG A 46 -0.86 10.46 3.44
N LEU A 47 -0.27 9.40 2.87
CA LEU A 47 1.05 9.46 2.27
C LEU A 47 0.99 10.09 0.87
N PRO A 48 2.08 10.75 0.44
CA PRO A 48 2.14 11.32 -0.90
C PRO A 48 2.07 10.24 -1.99
N MET A 49 1.59 10.64 -3.16
CA MET A 49 1.77 9.86 -4.38
C MET A 49 3.23 9.94 -4.83
N ALA A 50 4.09 9.09 -4.26
CA ALA A 50 5.53 9.11 -4.42
C ALA A 50 5.98 8.44 -5.72
N ALA A 51 5.91 9.20 -6.81
CA ALA A 51 6.30 8.74 -8.14
C ALA A 51 7.81 8.65 -8.30
N GLN A 52 8.26 7.46 -8.67
CA GLN A 52 9.63 7.22 -9.10
C GLN A 52 9.64 6.51 -10.46
N PRO A 53 10.57 6.83 -11.36
CA PRO A 53 10.76 6.08 -12.59
C PRO A 53 11.08 4.61 -12.31
N CYS A 54 10.47 3.69 -13.07
CA CYS A 54 10.82 2.27 -12.99
C CYS A 54 10.50 1.49 -14.28
N ALA A 55 11.19 0.37 -14.46
CA ALA A 55 11.09 -0.46 -15.67
C ALA A 55 9.98 -1.53 -15.61
N GLY A 56 9.25 -1.66 -14.50
CA GLY A 56 8.27 -2.73 -14.36
C GLY A 56 7.62 -2.79 -12.98
N GLN A 57 6.44 -2.20 -12.86
CA GLN A 57 5.45 -2.56 -11.85
C GLN A 57 4.14 -2.91 -12.54
N PRO A 58 3.31 -3.78 -11.93
CA PRO A 58 1.94 -3.97 -12.38
C PRO A 58 1.19 -2.63 -12.29
N ALA A 59 0.12 -2.49 -13.08
CA ALA A 59 -0.80 -1.37 -12.91
C ALA A 59 -1.35 -1.38 -11.47
N VAL A 60 -1.16 -0.27 -10.76
CA VAL A 60 -1.59 -0.06 -9.38
C VAL A 60 -2.41 1.22 -9.27
N TRP A 61 -3.08 1.38 -8.14
CA TRP A 61 -3.87 2.55 -7.77
C TRP A 61 -3.21 3.22 -6.56
N ALA A 62 -3.37 4.53 -6.44
CA ALA A 62 -2.98 5.30 -5.27
C ALA A 62 -4.08 6.30 -4.93
N PHE A 63 -4.24 6.60 -3.65
CA PHE A 63 -5.18 7.60 -3.18
C PHE A 63 -4.57 8.99 -3.28
N ASN A 64 -5.25 9.88 -4.00
CA ASN A 64 -4.94 11.29 -4.06
C ASN A 64 -5.73 12.02 -2.98
N ALA A 65 -5.08 12.36 -1.86
CA ALA A 65 -5.72 13.01 -0.73
C ALA A 65 -6.26 14.42 -1.04
N THR A 66 -5.67 15.12 -2.00
CA THR A 66 -6.13 16.46 -2.42
C THR A 66 -7.42 16.37 -3.23
N ALA A 67 -7.53 15.37 -4.11
CA ALA A 67 -8.72 15.15 -4.91
C ALA A 67 -9.79 14.31 -4.18
N GLY A 68 -9.41 13.59 -3.13
CA GLY A 68 -10.27 12.62 -2.46
C GLY A 68 -10.57 11.40 -3.32
N LEU A 69 -9.67 11.02 -4.24
CA LEU A 69 -9.94 10.01 -5.27
C LEU A 69 -8.83 8.96 -5.38
N CYS A 70 -9.22 7.72 -5.60
CA CYS A 70 -8.32 6.64 -6.03
C CYS A 70 -8.05 6.77 -7.53
N ILE A 71 -6.79 6.97 -7.90
CA ILE A 71 -6.39 7.17 -9.30
C ILE A 71 -5.40 6.09 -9.75
N PRO A 72 -5.48 5.63 -11.02
CA PRO A 72 -4.54 4.65 -11.54
C PRO A 72 -3.17 5.32 -11.69
N TYR A 73 -2.14 4.56 -11.39
CA TYR A 73 -0.78 5.05 -11.51
C TYR A 73 -0.32 5.07 -12.95
N GLN A 74 0.48 6.08 -13.32
CA GLN A 74 0.95 6.25 -14.68
C GLN A 74 1.95 5.17 -15.08
N GLN A 75 1.89 4.74 -16.34
CA GLN A 75 2.82 3.77 -16.90
C GLN A 75 4.26 4.30 -16.84
N GLY A 76 5.20 3.46 -16.41
CA GLY A 76 6.62 3.83 -16.25
C GLY A 76 6.96 4.51 -14.91
N LEU A 77 5.96 4.75 -14.06
CA LEU A 77 6.16 5.21 -12.70
C LEU A 77 5.78 4.11 -11.70
N CYS A 78 6.54 4.04 -10.62
CA CYS A 78 6.33 3.17 -9.49
C CYS A 78 5.90 4.01 -8.28
N GLN A 79 4.99 3.47 -7.49
CA GLN A 79 4.63 4.04 -6.19
C GLN A 79 5.55 3.43 -5.12
N SER A 80 6.35 4.20 -4.38
CA SER A 80 7.32 3.64 -3.42
C SER A 80 6.73 3.21 -2.08
N ASN A 81 5.72 3.94 -1.62
CA ASN A 81 5.22 3.82 -0.26
C ASN A 81 3.93 2.97 -0.21
N GLY A 82 3.39 2.80 0.99
CA GLY A 82 2.19 1.99 1.21
C GLY A 82 0.89 2.54 0.63
N ASN A 83 0.87 3.76 0.06
CA ASN A 83 -0.26 4.31 -0.70
C ASN A 83 -0.33 3.66 -2.09
N LYS A 84 -0.36 2.32 -2.11
CA LYS A 84 -0.32 1.46 -3.28
C LYS A 84 -1.37 0.38 -3.10
N PHE A 85 -2.25 0.26 -4.09
CA PHE A 85 -3.35 -0.70 -4.14
C PHE A 85 -3.33 -1.41 -5.48
N TYR A 86 -3.66 -2.69 -5.50
CA TYR A 86 -3.61 -3.50 -6.73
C TYR A 86 -4.93 -3.48 -7.50
N THR A 87 -6.00 -2.94 -6.90
CA THR A 87 -7.28 -2.68 -7.57
C THR A 87 -7.88 -1.35 -7.10
N LYS A 88 -8.80 -0.78 -7.88
CA LYS A 88 -9.55 0.43 -7.49
C LYS A 88 -10.36 0.19 -6.23
N ALA A 89 -11.09 -0.94 -6.19
CA ALA A 89 -11.93 -1.31 -5.05
C ALA A 89 -11.13 -1.43 -3.75
N GLU A 90 -9.93 -2.03 -3.81
CA GLU A 90 -9.02 -2.09 -2.66
C GLU A 90 -8.59 -0.71 -2.17
N CYS A 91 -8.35 0.25 -3.08
CA CYS A 91 -8.06 1.62 -2.68
C CYS A 91 -9.27 2.31 -2.03
N GLU A 92 -10.46 2.13 -2.61
CA GLU A 92 -11.70 2.71 -2.11
C GLU A 92 -12.13 2.11 -0.77
N GLU A 93 -11.87 0.83 -0.54
CA GLU A 93 -12.13 0.17 0.75
C GLU A 93 -11.27 0.77 1.88
N TYR A 94 -9.99 1.05 1.59
CA TYR A 94 -9.07 1.62 2.58
C TYR A 94 -9.21 3.15 2.75
N CYS A 95 -9.47 3.87 1.66
CA CYS A 95 -9.37 5.33 1.61
C CYS A 95 -10.65 6.05 1.15
N GLY A 96 -11.63 5.33 0.60
CA GLY A 96 -12.80 5.86 -0.09
C GLY A 96 -13.97 6.26 0.80
N VAL A 97 -13.78 6.33 2.12
CA VAL A 97 -14.81 6.78 3.06
C VAL A 97 -14.44 8.10 3.72
N VAL A 98 -15.30 9.09 3.52
CA VAL A 98 -15.66 10.02 4.59
C VAL A 98 -16.49 9.18 5.57
N LYS A 99 -15.94 8.82 6.74
CA LYS A 99 -16.70 8.13 7.78
C LYS A 99 -17.65 9.13 8.47
N ASP A 100 -18.67 9.58 7.75
CA ASP A 100 -19.80 10.34 8.31
C ASP A 100 -21.09 9.52 8.12
N GLU A 101 -21.19 8.35 8.77
CA GLU A 101 -22.46 7.67 9.05
C GLU A 101 -22.35 6.80 10.32
N GLU A 102 -21.93 7.41 11.44
CA GLU A 102 -22.32 6.94 12.78
C GLU A 102 -23.26 7.95 13.48
N PHE A 103 -23.77 8.94 12.74
CA PHE A 103 -24.61 10.02 13.29
C PHE A 103 -26.08 9.98 12.85
N LEU A 104 -26.50 9.12 11.90
CA LEU A 104 -27.87 9.15 11.35
C LEU A 104 -28.62 7.81 11.36
N MET A 105 -28.35 6.97 12.37
CA MET A 105 -29.23 5.84 12.76
C MET A 105 -29.51 5.83 14.27
N SER A 106 -29.24 6.94 14.98
CA SER A 106 -29.41 7.05 16.43
C SER A 106 -30.43 8.11 16.86
N ILE A 107 -31.40 8.44 16.00
CA ILE A 107 -32.60 9.19 16.38
C ILE A 107 -33.83 8.32 16.15
#